data_AF-A0A1H2BGE8-F1
#
_entry.id   AF-A0A1H2BGE8-F1
#
_cell.length_a   1.000
_cell.length_b   1.000
_cell.length_c   1.000
_cell.angle_alpha   90.00
_cell.angle_beta   90.00
_cell.angle_gamma   90.00
#
_symmetry.space_group_name_H-M   'P 1'
#
loop_
_entity.id
_entity.type
_entity.pdbx_description
1 polymer ?
#
loop_
_entity_poly.entity_id
_entity_poly.type
_entity_poly.pdbx_seq_one_letter_code
_entity_poly.pdbx_strand_id
1 'polypeptide(L)'
;MRLIDRLGRLPLVIVFGWVVAAALAVLVGVVGIGLVGSGLFSQETEPLSETDVARALQAEETTATPGESTGEIIATPSPSRASEKPTGSHSFPTRGGTVIADCDHIISMSPAQGFAVHEQGDDEGEFRNVRDGHFRVKVDLGDCAGGIPNLEVSVETDDD
;
A
#
# COMPACT_ATOMS: atom_id res chain seq x y z
N MET A 1 55.00 -44.40 -2.66
CA MET A 1 53.99 -43.97 -3.66
C MET A 1 52.53 -44.08 -3.17
N ARG A 2 52.21 -43.80 -1.89
CA ARG A 2 50.79 -43.76 -1.42
C ARG A 2 50.41 -42.49 -0.64
N LEU A 3 51.34 -41.54 -0.50
CA LEU A 3 51.12 -40.29 0.24
C LEU A 3 50.57 -39.17 -0.66
N ILE A 4 50.88 -39.20 -1.96
CA ILE A 4 50.50 -38.16 -2.93
C ILE A 4 49.03 -38.29 -3.39
N ASP A 5 48.48 -39.51 -3.46
CA ASP A 5 47.07 -39.74 -3.83
C ASP A 5 46.06 -39.23 -2.78
N ARG A 6 46.46 -39.14 -1.50
CA ARG A 6 45.58 -38.63 -0.43
C ARG A 6 45.49 -37.10 -0.42
N LEU A 7 46.56 -36.40 -0.80
CA LEU A 7 46.60 -34.93 -0.80
C LEU A 7 45.78 -34.30 -1.93
N GLY A 8 45.58 -34.98 -3.06
CA GLY A 8 44.73 -34.47 -4.15
C GLY A 8 43.22 -34.73 -3.95
N ARG A 9 42.87 -35.79 -3.21
CA ARG A 9 41.46 -36.17 -2.97
C ARG A 9 40.78 -35.34 -1.89
N LEU A 10 41.50 -35.00 -0.82
CA LEU A 10 40.97 -34.17 0.27
C LEU A 10 40.46 -32.78 -0.19
N PRO A 11 41.24 -31.97 -0.92
CA PRO A 11 40.76 -30.67 -1.41
C PRO A 11 39.65 -30.84 -2.44
N LEU A 12 39.69 -31.89 -3.27
CA LEU A 12 38.64 -32.17 -4.25
C LEU A 12 37.32 -32.56 -3.58
N VAL A 13 37.35 -33.34 -2.50
CA VAL A 13 36.16 -33.69 -1.71
C VAL A 13 35.61 -32.46 -0.98
N ILE A 14 36.47 -31.58 -0.46
CA ILE A 14 36.05 -30.33 0.19
C ILE A 14 35.38 -29.40 -0.83
N VAL A 15 36.00 -29.21 -2.00
CA VAL A 15 35.43 -28.37 -3.07
C VAL A 15 34.11 -28.96 -3.55
N PHE A 16 34.03 -30.27 -3.77
CA PHE A 16 32.80 -30.91 -4.20
C PHE A 16 31.70 -30.80 -3.14
N GLY A 17 32.02 -31.01 -1.86
CA GLY A 17 31.09 -30.85 -0.75
C GLY A 17 30.57 -29.42 -0.64
N TRP A 18 31.44 -28.42 -0.84
CA TRP A 18 31.05 -27.01 -0.84
C TRP A 18 30.11 -26.66 -2.00
N VAL A 19 30.41 -27.16 -3.21
CA VAL A 19 29.54 -26.96 -4.38
C VAL A 19 28.16 -27.60 -4.17
N VAL A 20 28.11 -28.81 -3.61
CA VAL A 20 26.85 -29.48 -3.28
C VAL A 20 26.06 -28.68 -2.23
N ALA A 21 26.72 -28.18 -1.18
CA ALA A 21 26.07 -27.36 -0.17
C ALA A 21 25.50 -26.06 -0.77
N ALA A 22 26.25 -25.39 -1.64
CA ALA A 22 25.80 -24.19 -2.33
C ALA A 22 24.58 -24.48 -3.24
N ALA A 23 24.61 -25.58 -3.98
CA ALA A 23 23.48 -26.00 -4.83
C ALA A 23 22.22 -26.28 -4.01
N LEU A 24 22.36 -26.95 -2.85
CA LEU A 24 21.23 -27.20 -1.95
C LEU A 24 20.65 -25.90 -1.39
N ALA A 25 21.51 -24.95 -0.99
CA ALA A 25 21.07 -23.65 -0.50
C ALA A 25 20.27 -22.88 -1.56
N VAL A 26 20.72 -22.88 -2.82
CA VAL A 26 20.00 -22.25 -3.94
C VAL A 26 18.66 -22.93 -4.18
N LEU A 27 18.59 -24.26 -4.18
CA LEU A 27 17.34 -25.00 -4.36
C LEU A 27 16.31 -24.66 -3.28
N VAL A 28 16.74 -24.56 -2.02
CA VAL A 28 15.87 -24.14 -0.91
C VAL A 28 15.33 -22.72 -1.14
N GLY A 29 16.18 -21.79 -1.58
CA GLY A 29 15.77 -20.43 -1.90
C GLY A 29 14.74 -20.37 -3.04
N VAL A 30 14.99 -21.09 -4.14
CA VAL A 30 14.07 -21.15 -5.29
C VAL A 30 12.71 -21.74 -4.91
N VAL A 31 12.69 -22.81 -4.11
CA VAL A 31 11.44 -23.40 -3.60
C VAL A 31 10.70 -22.42 -2.69
N GLY A 32 11.40 -21.72 -1.81
CA GLY A 32 10.80 -20.70 -0.93
C GLY A 32 10.12 -19.58 -1.72
N ILE A 33 10.78 -19.04 -2.74
CA ILE A 33 10.23 -17.98 -3.60
C ILE A 33 9.03 -18.51 -4.41
N GLY A 34 9.11 -19.74 -4.94
CA GLY A 34 8.02 -20.36 -5.71
C GLY A 34 6.74 -20.54 -4.90
N LEU A 35 6.85 -20.90 -3.62
CA LEU A 35 5.69 -21.02 -2.72
C LEU A 35 4.99 -19.68 -2.52
N VAL A 36 5.74 -18.59 -2.34
CA VAL A 36 5.17 -17.23 -2.25
C VAL A 36 4.54 -16.79 -3.58
N GLY A 37 5.21 -17.08 -4.71
CA GLY A 37 4.73 -16.71 -6.04
C GLY A 37 3.46 -17.45 -6.47
N SER A 38 3.33 -18.74 -6.16
CA SER A 38 2.18 -19.56 -6.56
C SER A 38 0.84 -19.09 -5.98
N GLY A 39 0.87 -18.39 -4.84
CA GLY A 39 -0.30 -17.75 -4.24
C GLY A 39 -0.74 -16.46 -4.95
N LEU A 40 0.18 -15.76 -5.62
CA LEU A 40 -0.10 -14.50 -6.31
C LEU A 40 -0.54 -14.69 -7.77
N PHE A 41 -0.05 -15.74 -8.44
CA PHE A 41 -0.34 -15.97 -9.86
C PHE A 41 -1.49 -16.94 -10.14
N SER A 42 -2.09 -17.56 -9.10
CA SER A 42 -3.25 -18.46 -9.25
C SER A 42 -4.60 -17.75 -9.26
N GLN A 43 -4.63 -16.42 -9.04
CA GLN A 43 -5.79 -15.63 -9.42
C GLN A 43 -5.59 -15.19 -10.85
N GLU A 44 -6.31 -15.84 -11.76
CA GLU A 44 -6.60 -15.29 -13.07
C GLU A 44 -7.19 -13.89 -12.85
N THR A 45 -6.34 -12.87 -12.81
CA THR A 45 -6.76 -11.49 -13.06
C THR A 45 -7.17 -11.45 -14.52
N GLU A 46 -8.37 -11.93 -14.81
CA GLU A 46 -9.06 -11.63 -16.05
C GLU A 46 -9.15 -10.09 -16.09
N PRO A 47 -8.44 -9.43 -17.02
CA PRO A 47 -8.49 -7.98 -17.10
C PRO A 47 -9.94 -7.59 -17.43
N LEU A 48 -10.56 -6.78 -16.56
CA LEU A 48 -11.91 -6.24 -16.80
C LEU A 48 -11.95 -5.59 -18.17
N SER A 49 -12.91 -6.02 -19.00
CA SER A 49 -13.03 -5.50 -20.36
C SER A 49 -13.48 -4.04 -20.33
N GLU A 50 -13.06 -3.23 -21.31
CA GLU A 50 -13.44 -1.80 -21.40
C GLU A 50 -14.97 -1.60 -21.36
N THR A 51 -15.72 -2.61 -21.82
CA THR A 51 -17.19 -2.58 -21.84
C THR A 51 -17.79 -2.70 -20.44
N ASP A 52 -17.15 -3.46 -19.54
CA ASP A 52 -17.59 -3.62 -18.15
C ASP A 52 -17.30 -2.36 -17.34
N VAL A 53 -16.16 -1.72 -17.60
CA VAL A 53 -15.81 -0.40 -17.02
C VAL A 53 -16.81 0.66 -17.47
N ALA A 54 -17.11 0.76 -18.77
CA ALA A 54 -18.07 1.73 -19.29
C ALA A 54 -19.48 1.53 -18.71
N ARG A 55 -19.90 0.29 -18.49
CA ARG A 55 -21.18 -0.03 -17.85
C ARG A 55 -21.20 0.39 -16.37
N ALA A 56 -20.10 0.20 -15.64
CA ALA A 56 -19.98 0.64 -14.26
C ALA A 56 -20.04 2.17 -14.15
N LEU A 57 -19.34 2.89 -15.03
CA LEU A 57 -19.39 4.36 -15.06
C LEU A 57 -20.80 4.89 -15.40
N GLN A 58 -21.48 4.31 -16.39
CA GLN A 58 -22.83 4.74 -16.78
C GLN A 58 -23.90 4.43 -15.72
N ALA A 59 -23.71 3.36 -14.94
CA ALA A 59 -24.59 3.04 -13.82
C ALA A 59 -24.48 4.10 -12.71
N GLU A 60 -23.31 4.70 -12.51
CA GLU A 60 -23.09 5.79 -11.55
C GLU A 60 -23.67 7.13 -12.05
N GLU A 61 -23.55 7.41 -13.36
CA GLU A 61 -24.03 8.65 -13.98
C GLU A 61 -25.57 8.76 -14.01
N THR A 62 -26.29 7.63 -14.01
CA THR A 62 -27.76 7.62 -14.09
C THR A 62 -28.46 8.04 -12.79
N THR A 63 -27.73 8.16 -11.67
CA THR A 63 -28.32 8.61 -10.38
C THR A 63 -28.33 10.13 -10.20
N ALA A 64 -27.69 10.90 -11.10
CA ALA A 64 -27.69 12.36 -11.03
C ALA A 64 -28.74 12.98 -11.98
N THR A 65 -29.85 13.45 -11.42
CA THR A 65 -30.79 14.39 -12.10
C THR A 65 -31.00 15.61 -11.19
N PRO A 66 -31.11 16.83 -11.77
CA PRO A 66 -30.39 18.01 -11.29
C PRO A 66 -31.21 18.96 -10.41
N GLY A 67 -30.53 19.60 -9.46
CA GLY A 67 -30.99 20.81 -8.77
C GLY A 67 -30.16 22.02 -9.18
N GLU A 68 -30.78 22.90 -9.95
CA GLU A 68 -30.28 24.20 -10.39
C GLU A 68 -30.19 25.18 -9.20
N SER A 69 -29.00 25.73 -8.92
CA SER A 69 -28.85 27.07 -8.34
C SER A 69 -27.45 27.61 -8.55
N THR A 70 -27.36 28.66 -9.36
CA THR A 70 -26.23 29.58 -9.51
C THR A 70 -25.74 30.08 -8.14
N GLY A 71 -24.44 29.94 -7.87
CA GLY A 71 -23.79 30.50 -6.69
C GLY A 71 -22.35 30.00 -6.52
N GLU A 72 -21.39 30.85 -6.85
CA GLU A 72 -19.95 30.67 -6.64
C GLU A 72 -19.61 30.38 -5.17
N ILE A 73 -19.27 29.12 -4.81
CA ILE A 73 -18.55 28.79 -3.55
C ILE A 73 -17.68 27.52 -3.76
N ILE A 74 -16.36 27.74 -3.63
CA ILE A 74 -15.28 26.84 -3.16
C ILE A 74 -15.67 25.36 -2.98
N ALA A 75 -15.08 24.47 -3.80
CA ALA A 75 -15.25 23.03 -3.72
C ALA A 75 -14.59 22.44 -2.46
N THR A 76 -15.38 22.28 -1.40
CA THR A 76 -15.09 21.37 -0.28
C THR A 76 -15.45 19.94 -0.72
N PRO A 77 -14.59 18.93 -0.58
CA PRO A 77 -14.96 17.54 -0.88
C PRO A 77 -16.04 17.08 0.12
N SER A 78 -17.21 16.73 -0.40
CA SER A 78 -18.34 16.21 0.38
C SER A 78 -18.10 14.73 0.72
N PRO A 79 -18.28 14.28 1.98
CA PRO A 79 -18.14 12.88 2.32
C PRO A 79 -19.31 12.06 1.75
N SER A 80 -18.98 11.06 0.93
CA SER A 80 -19.93 10.06 0.45
C SER A 80 -20.46 9.27 1.65
N ARG A 81 -21.76 9.37 1.94
CA ARG A 81 -22.42 8.57 2.99
C ARG A 81 -22.56 7.14 2.52
N ALA A 82 -21.62 6.27 2.90
CA ALA A 82 -21.90 4.84 3.00
C ALA A 82 -22.48 4.56 4.39
N SER A 83 -23.74 4.11 4.43
CA SER A 83 -24.37 3.56 5.64
C SER A 83 -23.79 2.17 5.91
N GLU A 84 -23.09 1.98 7.02
CA GLU A 84 -23.12 0.74 7.80
C GLU A 84 -22.58 0.98 9.24
N LYS A 85 -23.30 0.40 10.21
CA LYS A 85 -23.20 0.40 11.69
C LYS A 85 -21.89 0.92 12.37
N PRO A 86 -21.96 1.73 13.46
CA PRO A 86 -20.81 2.38 14.07
C PRO A 86 -20.10 1.49 15.10
N THR A 87 -19.14 0.67 14.65
CA THR A 87 -17.96 0.21 15.41
C THR A 87 -17.00 -0.37 14.36
N GLY A 88 -16.29 0.50 13.64
CA GLY A 88 -15.49 0.06 12.50
C GLY A 88 -14.53 1.15 12.04
N SER A 89 -13.44 0.73 11.41
CA SER A 89 -12.45 1.59 10.78
C SER A 89 -13.09 2.52 9.73
N HIS A 90 -12.64 3.77 9.67
CA HIS A 90 -13.10 4.79 8.74
C HIS A 90 -11.99 5.14 7.75
N SER A 91 -12.39 5.50 6.54
CA SER A 91 -11.48 5.89 5.46
C SER A 91 -11.52 7.39 5.22
N PHE A 92 -10.34 8.00 5.14
CA PHE A 92 -10.13 9.43 4.99
C PHE A 92 -9.27 9.70 3.75
N PRO A 93 -9.85 10.28 2.68
CA PRO A 93 -9.07 10.71 1.52
C PRO A 93 -8.31 12.00 1.85
N THR A 94 -7.03 12.06 1.48
CA THR A 94 -6.17 13.24 1.60
C THR A 94 -5.49 13.53 0.27
N ARG A 95 -4.79 14.65 0.16
CA ARG A 95 -3.95 14.95 -1.02
C ARG A 95 -2.79 13.96 -1.19
N GLY A 96 -2.30 13.40 -0.08
CA GLY A 96 -1.15 12.50 -0.07
C GLY A 96 -1.53 11.04 -0.27
N GLY A 97 -2.81 10.68 -0.13
CA GLY A 97 -3.25 9.29 -0.19
C GLY A 97 -4.59 9.06 0.49
N THR A 98 -4.84 7.83 0.92
CA THR A 98 -5.98 7.46 1.76
C THR A 98 -5.46 6.92 3.09
N VAL A 99 -6.11 7.32 4.18
CA VAL A 99 -5.81 6.86 5.54
C VAL A 99 -7.01 6.07 6.05
N ILE A 100 -6.78 4.89 6.62
CA ILE A 100 -7.80 4.11 7.30
C ILE A 100 -7.45 4.13 8.79
N ALA A 101 -8.37 4.60 9.62
CA ALA A 101 -8.19 4.69 11.06
C ALA A 101 -9.44 4.29 11.82
N ASP A 102 -9.28 3.72 13.01
CA ASP A 102 -10.33 3.68 14.01
C ASP A 102 -10.08 4.76 15.08
N CYS A 103 -10.85 4.73 16.17
CA CYS A 103 -10.70 5.72 17.23
C CYS A 103 -9.48 5.51 18.12
N ASP A 104 -8.82 4.36 18.02
CA ASP A 104 -7.66 4.03 18.83
C ASP A 104 -6.36 4.26 18.03
N HIS A 105 -6.37 4.01 16.71
CA HIS A 105 -5.18 4.15 15.88
C HIS A 105 -5.45 4.20 14.34
N ILE A 106 -4.44 4.64 13.61
CA ILE A 106 -4.28 4.54 12.17
C ILE A 106 -3.94 3.09 11.81
N ILE A 107 -4.87 2.44 11.13
CA ILE A 107 -4.76 1.04 10.72
C ILE A 107 -3.88 0.91 9.47
N SER A 108 -4.04 1.82 8.49
CA SER A 108 -3.23 1.79 7.27
C SER A 108 -3.20 3.13 6.53
N MET A 109 -2.13 3.33 5.76
CA MET A 109 -1.96 4.47 4.86
C MET A 109 -1.60 3.98 3.47
N SER A 110 -2.31 4.46 2.45
CA SER A 110 -2.06 4.14 1.04
C SER A 110 -1.73 5.41 0.27
N PRO A 111 -0.51 5.56 -0.28
CA PRO A 111 -0.09 6.80 -0.91
C PRO A 111 -0.78 7.04 -2.25
N ALA A 112 -1.07 8.30 -2.55
CA ALA A 112 -1.47 8.74 -3.88
C ALA A 112 -0.30 8.70 -4.85
N GLN A 113 -0.59 8.74 -6.15
CA GLN A 113 0.44 8.80 -7.19
C GLN A 113 1.37 10.01 -7.00
N GLY A 114 2.68 9.75 -7.01
CA GLY A 114 3.70 10.79 -6.75
C GLY A 114 3.94 11.10 -5.28
N PHE A 115 3.32 10.37 -4.36
CA PHE A 115 3.58 10.40 -2.94
C PHE A 115 4.11 9.05 -2.44
N ALA A 116 4.79 9.08 -1.30
CA ALA A 116 5.13 7.91 -0.52
C ALA A 116 4.74 8.14 0.94
N VAL A 117 4.42 7.06 1.65
CA VAL A 117 4.31 7.11 3.12
C VAL A 117 5.72 7.33 3.66
N HIS A 118 5.94 8.46 4.31
CA HIS A 118 7.21 8.80 4.95
C HIS A 118 7.24 8.27 6.38
N GLU A 119 6.12 8.41 7.10
CA GLU A 119 5.96 8.01 8.48
C GLU A 119 4.53 7.53 8.72
N GLN A 120 4.37 6.50 9.56
CA GLN A 120 3.10 5.99 10.05
C GLN A 120 3.28 5.54 11.50
N GLY A 121 2.72 6.31 12.42
CA GLY A 121 2.52 5.96 13.82
C GLY A 121 1.11 5.44 14.08
N ASP A 122 0.78 5.25 15.37
CA ASP A 122 -0.56 4.86 15.79
C ASP A 122 -1.55 6.02 15.64
N ASP A 123 -1.15 7.26 15.91
CA ASP A 123 -2.02 8.44 15.85
C ASP A 123 -1.60 9.48 14.81
N GLU A 124 -0.36 9.42 14.32
CA GLU A 124 0.17 10.37 13.33
C GLU A 124 0.69 9.69 12.06
N GLY A 125 0.76 10.44 10.96
CA GLY A 125 1.35 9.96 9.72
C GLY A 125 1.73 11.07 8.75
N GLU A 126 2.65 10.78 7.84
CA GLU A 126 3.11 11.75 6.84
C GLU A 126 3.16 11.09 5.45
N PHE A 127 2.54 11.74 4.47
CA PHE A 127 2.84 11.52 3.06
C PHE A 127 3.81 12.58 2.55
N ARG A 128 4.82 12.15 1.79
CA ARG A 128 5.80 13.04 1.18
C ARG A 128 5.82 12.87 -0.33
N ASN A 129 5.89 13.99 -1.05
CA ASN A 129 6.04 13.97 -2.50
C ASN A 129 7.39 13.34 -2.89
N VAL A 130 7.39 12.42 -3.87
CA VAL A 130 8.60 11.67 -4.25
C VAL A 130 9.55 12.44 -5.16
N ARG A 131 9.10 13.54 -5.78
CA ARG A 131 9.92 14.34 -6.70
C ARG A 131 10.65 15.46 -5.98
N ASP A 132 9.92 16.24 -5.20
CA ASP A 132 10.46 17.42 -4.51
C ASP A 132 10.80 17.15 -3.04
N GLY A 133 10.08 16.26 -2.35
CA GLY A 133 10.31 15.99 -0.92
C GLY A 133 9.93 17.14 0.03
N HIS A 134 9.65 18.33 -0.49
CA HIS A 134 9.30 19.53 0.26
C HIS A 134 7.80 19.63 0.50
N PHE A 135 6.99 19.03 -0.37
CA PHE A 135 5.54 19.00 -0.20
C PHE A 135 5.12 17.81 0.67
N ARG A 136 4.58 18.11 1.85
CA ARG A 136 4.19 17.13 2.87
C ARG A 136 2.72 17.25 3.23
N VAL A 137 2.09 16.10 3.46
CA VAL A 137 0.72 16.00 3.96
C VAL A 137 0.78 15.21 5.25
N LYS A 138 0.62 15.90 6.37
CA LYS A 138 0.53 15.32 7.70
C LYS A 138 -0.90 14.99 8.04
N VAL A 139 -1.07 13.89 8.76
CA VAL A 139 -2.35 13.44 9.27
C VAL A 139 -2.20 13.15 10.74
N ASP A 140 -3.16 13.63 11.52
CA ASP A 140 -3.18 13.49 12.97
C ASP A 140 -4.56 12.99 13.40
N LEU A 141 -4.59 11.92 14.19
CA LEU A 141 -5.80 11.34 14.74
C LEU A 141 -6.20 12.16 15.98
N GLY A 142 -7.28 12.92 15.84
CA GLY A 142 -7.87 13.72 16.90
C GLY A 142 -8.94 12.95 17.70
N ASP A 143 -9.86 13.70 18.28
CA ASP A 143 -10.90 13.13 19.14
C ASP A 143 -11.85 12.19 18.38
N CYS A 144 -12.27 11.12 19.07
CA CYS A 144 -13.34 10.24 18.59
C CYS A 144 -14.71 10.71 19.11
N ALA A 145 -15.63 11.02 18.19
CA ALA A 145 -17.00 11.43 18.52
C ALA A 145 -18.00 10.40 18.01
N GLY A 146 -18.67 9.70 18.94
CA GLY A 146 -19.71 8.72 18.59
C GLY A 146 -19.20 7.51 17.80
N GLY A 147 -17.94 7.09 18.00
CA GLY A 147 -17.32 5.97 17.28
C GLY A 147 -16.82 6.34 15.89
N ILE A 148 -16.70 7.64 15.59
CA ILE A 148 -16.13 8.18 14.37
C ILE A 148 -14.83 8.92 14.76
N PRO A 149 -13.66 8.48 14.28
CA PRO A 149 -12.42 9.19 14.49
C PRO A 149 -12.42 10.51 13.73
N ASN A 150 -11.88 11.56 14.33
CA ASN A 150 -11.58 12.81 13.65
C ASN A 150 -10.15 12.75 13.13
N LEU A 151 -9.94 12.92 11.83
CA LEU A 151 -8.61 13.02 11.23
C LEU A 151 -8.34 14.47 10.85
N GLU A 152 -7.38 15.10 11.51
CA GLU A 152 -6.87 16.41 11.13
C GLU A 152 -5.82 16.23 10.02
N VAL A 153 -5.88 17.09 9.00
CA VAL A 153 -4.98 17.00 7.83
C VAL A 153 -4.35 18.36 7.60
N SER A 154 -3.02 18.39 7.68
CA SER A 154 -2.21 19.59 7.49
C SER A 154 -1.28 19.45 6.29
N VAL A 155 -1.13 20.53 5.53
CA VAL A 155 -0.26 20.57 4.35
C VAL A 155 0.87 21.54 4.61
N GLU A 156 2.10 21.06 4.52
CA GLU A 156 3.31 21.86 4.69
C GLU A 156 4.08 21.88 3.36
N THR A 157 4.62 23.06 3.05
CA THR A 157 5.60 23.25 1.96
C THR A 157 6.77 23.98 2.59
N ASP A 158 7.95 23.37 2.58
CA ASP A 158 9.18 24.06 2.99
C ASP A 158 9.51 25.10 1.90
N ASP A 159 9.14 26.36 2.11
CA ASP A 159 9.59 27.50 1.30
C ASP A 159 10.97 27.97 1.82
N ASP A 160 12.05 27.56 1.13
CA ASP A 160 13.42 28.09 1.31
C ASP A 160 13.60 29.48 0.66
#